data_AF-A0A2D9H403-F1
#
_entry.id   AF-A0A2D9H403-F1
#
_cell.length_a   1.000
_cell.length_b   1.000
_cell.length_c   1.000
_cell.angle_alpha   90.00
_cell.angle_beta   90.00
_cell.angle_gamma   90.00
#
_symmetry.space_group_name_H-M   'P 1'
#
loop_
_entity.id
_entity.type
_entity.pdbx_description
1 polymer ?
#
loop_
_entity_poly.entity_id
_entity_poly.type
_entity_poly.pdbx_seq_one_letter_code
_entity_poly.pdbx_strand_id
1 'polypeptide(L)'
;MRTVVRFLSVLLLAVALSLSGATPASAHEERESQFPAGDGTVPKTRSLKQAADVLVVCKADSRKRIRQLPGRKLRAFNMKLLKKCEYRDMQAAVDAVRTQRTNIYVLPGLYREKPSWDPPCAEGYDGGIVDYDLIVSCGEVVNLVTIAGDDPDDPDIKCDNQLCSLQMLGTGAKPSDVTLKGGFGKDGDWVKHNGIKADRADGLYLSNMRGMLFRENAFYIHETDGYVVEKWEGSHNQLYGILSFTSDHGRISDCNAHHNGDSGVYPGSAADVNSQSTSTGPLTRYAVEVTRCNIHHNALGFSGTAGNSVYVHKNRIHHNGMGFIVESILAGHRACPRTTGGSRTTRSTATTRTTTRSTSTVTTPRAWSGCPRRWATRTASSARPSVSRSAPAASSWATTTSCPPTRSGTTGARASCSSGSRLP
;
A
#
# COMPACT_ATOMS: atom_id res chain seq x y z
N MET A 1 21.33 -4.73 -52.47
CA MET A 1 19.92 -4.92 -52.05
C MET A 1 19.69 -6.18 -51.22
N ARG A 2 19.76 -7.42 -51.75
CA ARG A 2 19.39 -8.66 -51.03
C ARG A 2 19.94 -8.79 -49.59
N THR A 3 21.20 -8.43 -49.35
CA THR A 3 21.83 -8.47 -48.01
C THR A 3 21.19 -7.49 -47.01
N VAL A 4 20.86 -6.28 -47.46
CA VAL A 4 20.25 -5.21 -46.65
C VAL A 4 18.84 -5.61 -46.23
N VAL A 5 18.07 -6.21 -47.14
CA VAL A 5 16.73 -6.74 -46.85
C VAL A 5 16.80 -7.83 -45.76
N ARG A 6 17.76 -8.78 -45.86
CA ARG A 6 17.95 -9.81 -44.83
C ARG A 6 18.30 -9.23 -43.46
N PHE A 7 19.18 -8.23 -43.39
CA PHE A 7 19.49 -7.55 -42.12
C PHE A 7 18.27 -6.84 -41.52
N LEU A 8 17.46 -6.15 -42.34
CA LEU A 8 16.20 -5.52 -41.90
C LEU A 8 15.19 -6.56 -41.40
N SER A 9 15.04 -7.71 -42.09
CA SER A 9 14.16 -8.79 -41.64
C SER A 9 14.60 -9.39 -40.29
N VAL A 10 15.91 -9.61 -40.08
CA VAL A 10 16.42 -10.12 -38.80
C VAL A 10 16.26 -9.09 -37.68
N LEU A 11 16.48 -7.80 -37.96
CA LEU A 11 16.29 -6.73 -36.98
C LEU A 11 14.82 -6.58 -36.59
N LEU A 12 13.89 -6.62 -37.56
CA LEU A 12 12.45 -6.62 -37.31
C LEU A 12 11.98 -7.84 -36.52
N LEU A 13 12.54 -9.02 -36.80
CA LEU A 13 12.22 -10.23 -36.04
C LEU A 13 12.74 -10.14 -34.59
N ALA A 14 13.95 -9.65 -34.38
CA ALA A 14 14.52 -9.42 -33.05
C ALA A 14 13.72 -8.38 -32.25
N VAL A 15 13.28 -7.29 -32.90
CA VAL A 15 12.39 -6.28 -32.28
C VAL A 15 11.03 -6.90 -31.95
N ALA A 16 10.44 -7.69 -32.85
CA ALA A 16 9.17 -8.38 -32.60
C ALA A 16 9.26 -9.35 -31.40
N LEU A 17 10.30 -10.18 -31.31
CA LEU A 17 10.52 -11.07 -30.16
C LEU A 17 10.78 -10.30 -28.86
N SER A 18 11.49 -9.16 -28.91
CA SER A 18 11.70 -8.31 -27.71
C SER A 18 10.40 -7.62 -27.23
N LEU A 19 9.45 -7.36 -28.13
CA LEU A 19 8.15 -6.79 -27.80
C LEU A 19 7.16 -7.84 -27.29
N SER A 20 7.19 -9.07 -27.84
CA SER A 20 6.32 -10.17 -27.38
C SER A 20 6.80 -10.83 -26.08
N GLY A 21 8.06 -10.63 -25.68
CA GLY A 21 8.58 -11.04 -24.37
C GLY A 21 8.19 -10.09 -23.23
N ALA A 22 7.65 -8.91 -23.53
CA ALA A 22 7.10 -8.01 -22.52
C ALA A 22 5.66 -8.43 -22.19
N THR A 23 5.50 -9.24 -21.13
CA THR A 23 4.21 -9.28 -20.43
C THR A 23 3.81 -7.84 -20.08
N PRO A 24 2.55 -7.43 -20.29
CA PRO A 24 2.13 -6.13 -19.80
C PRO A 24 2.41 -6.06 -18.30
N ALA A 25 2.93 -4.92 -17.84
CA ALA A 25 2.94 -4.62 -16.42
C ALA A 25 1.48 -4.36 -16.01
N SER A 26 0.76 -5.43 -15.71
CA SER A 26 -0.56 -5.35 -15.10
C SER A 26 -0.43 -4.50 -13.85
N ALA A 27 -1.34 -3.54 -13.68
CA ALA A 27 -1.54 -2.95 -12.35
C ALA A 27 -1.81 -4.12 -11.38
N HIS A 28 -1.24 -4.05 -10.18
CA HIS A 28 -1.51 -5.05 -9.16
C HIS A 28 -3.03 -5.10 -8.91
N GLU A 29 -3.57 -6.32 -8.86
CA GLU A 29 -5.01 -6.54 -8.73
C GLU A 29 -5.45 -6.20 -7.30
N GLU A 30 -6.21 -5.12 -7.18
CA GLU A 30 -6.61 -4.53 -5.90
C GLU A 30 -8.08 -4.16 -5.94
N ARG A 31 -8.72 -4.24 -4.76
CA ARG A 31 -10.11 -3.78 -4.58
C ARG A 31 -10.23 -2.27 -4.81
N GLU A 32 -11.46 -1.78 -4.94
CA GLU A 32 -11.70 -0.35 -4.98
C GLU A 32 -11.29 0.28 -3.64
N SER A 33 -10.41 1.29 -3.67
CA SER A 33 -9.81 1.89 -2.48
C SER A 33 -10.26 3.33 -2.23
N GLN A 34 -10.25 3.72 -0.96
CA GLN A 34 -10.56 5.06 -0.47
C GLN A 34 -9.43 5.61 0.41
N PHE A 35 -9.20 6.93 0.36
CA PHE A 35 -8.20 7.58 1.20
C PHE A 35 -8.72 7.69 2.64
N PRO A 36 -7.94 7.28 3.67
CA PRO A 36 -8.32 7.49 5.07
C PRO A 36 -8.28 8.98 5.44
N ALA A 37 -8.85 9.32 6.60
CA ALA A 37 -9.16 10.69 7.00
C ALA A 37 -7.98 11.68 7.00
N GLY A 38 -6.74 11.23 7.19
CA GLY A 38 -5.55 12.08 7.20
C GLY A 38 -5.33 12.86 8.51
N ASP A 39 -6.01 12.48 9.59
CA ASP A 39 -5.88 13.04 10.94
C ASP A 39 -4.94 12.24 11.87
N GLY A 40 -4.39 11.12 11.38
CA GLY A 40 -3.42 10.27 12.07
C GLY A 40 -2.02 10.89 12.23
N THR A 41 -1.07 10.09 12.73
CA THR A 41 0.33 10.49 12.89
C THR A 41 1.28 9.30 12.76
N VAL A 42 2.54 9.54 12.36
CA VAL A 42 3.57 8.49 12.25
C VAL A 42 3.80 7.82 13.61
N PRO A 43 3.52 6.50 13.76
CA PRO A 43 3.57 5.82 15.07
C PRO A 43 4.96 5.76 15.71
N LYS A 44 4.96 5.62 17.05
CA LYS A 44 6.16 5.49 17.87
C LYS A 44 6.13 4.19 18.65
N THR A 45 7.26 3.49 18.67
CA THR A 45 7.39 2.22 19.41
C THR A 45 7.02 2.37 20.88
N ARG A 46 6.26 1.41 21.41
CA ARG A 46 5.92 1.31 22.85
C ARG A 46 6.64 0.16 23.51
N SER A 47 7.22 0.38 24.69
CA SER A 47 7.76 -0.69 25.53
C SER A 47 6.67 -1.50 26.23
N LEU A 48 7.06 -2.62 26.84
CA LEU A 48 6.23 -3.47 27.72
C LEU A 48 5.50 -2.73 28.86
N LYS A 49 5.87 -1.49 29.20
CA LYS A 49 5.22 -0.65 30.22
C LYS A 49 4.26 0.41 29.65
N GLN A 50 4.19 0.54 28.32
CA GLN A 50 3.47 1.62 27.62
C GLN A 50 2.37 1.07 26.69
N ALA A 51 2.37 -0.23 26.44
CA ALA A 51 1.25 -0.96 25.83
C ALA A 51 0.09 -1.07 26.82
N ALA A 52 -1.15 -1.16 26.31
CA ALA A 52 -2.31 -1.46 27.14
C ALA A 52 -2.31 -2.94 27.57
N ASP A 53 -2.00 -3.84 26.63
CA ASP A 53 -1.80 -5.27 26.87
C ASP A 53 -0.57 -5.81 26.10
N VAL A 54 -0.10 -7.00 26.47
CA VAL A 54 1.13 -7.64 25.97
C VAL A 54 0.91 -9.14 25.72
N LEU A 55 0.71 -9.49 24.45
CA LEU A 55 0.62 -10.87 23.98
C LEU A 55 2.01 -11.34 23.47
N VAL A 56 2.30 -12.64 23.54
CA VAL A 56 3.58 -13.21 23.07
C VAL A 56 3.38 -14.46 22.25
N VAL A 57 3.97 -14.46 21.04
CA VAL A 57 3.95 -15.58 20.09
C VAL A 57 5.29 -16.32 20.10
N CYS A 58 5.28 -17.66 20.14
CA CYS A 58 6.50 -18.45 19.99
C CYS A 58 6.28 -19.82 19.34
N LYS A 59 7.29 -20.32 18.60
CA LYS A 59 7.33 -21.71 18.14
C LYS A 59 8.09 -22.59 19.15
N ALA A 60 7.89 -23.91 19.09
CA ALA A 60 8.52 -24.86 20.01
C ALA A 60 10.06 -24.80 20.05
N ASP A 61 10.71 -24.40 18.96
CA ASP A 61 12.17 -24.25 18.87
C ASP A 61 12.68 -22.85 19.26
N SER A 62 11.81 -21.89 19.60
CA SER A 62 12.21 -20.53 20.01
C SER A 62 13.18 -20.56 21.19
N ARG A 63 13.01 -21.46 22.17
CA ARG A 63 13.97 -21.63 23.28
C ARG A 63 15.39 -21.98 22.81
N LYS A 64 15.53 -22.73 21.71
CA LYS A 64 16.82 -23.08 21.10
C LYS A 64 17.42 -21.86 20.41
N ARG A 65 16.64 -21.18 19.57
CA ARG A 65 17.04 -19.96 18.83
C ARG A 65 17.47 -18.83 19.77
N ILE A 66 16.70 -18.57 20.84
CA ILE A 66 17.00 -17.53 21.84
C ILE A 66 18.36 -17.76 22.52
N ARG A 67 18.78 -19.01 22.74
CA ARG A 67 20.13 -19.30 23.30
C ARG A 67 21.26 -18.91 22.34
N GLN A 68 21.00 -18.87 21.04
CA GLN A 68 21.98 -18.54 19.99
C GLN A 68 22.06 -17.03 19.70
N LEU A 69 21.10 -16.22 20.16
CA LEU A 69 21.12 -14.77 19.94
C LEU A 69 22.36 -14.10 20.57
N PRO A 70 22.96 -13.07 19.93
CA PRO A 70 24.03 -12.29 20.52
C PRO A 70 23.56 -11.49 21.75
N GLY A 71 24.49 -11.19 22.67
CA GLY A 71 24.27 -10.32 23.83
C GLY A 71 23.46 -10.93 24.99
N ARG A 72 24.04 -10.93 26.20
CA ARG A 72 23.40 -11.44 27.43
C ARG A 72 22.06 -10.75 27.73
N LYS A 73 21.94 -9.44 27.46
CA LYS A 73 20.71 -8.66 27.69
C LYS A 73 19.56 -9.10 26.77
N LEU A 74 19.82 -9.27 25.46
CA LEU A 74 18.81 -9.68 24.48
C LEU A 74 18.30 -11.11 24.76
N ARG A 75 19.20 -12.03 25.10
CA ARG A 75 18.83 -13.39 25.54
C ARG A 75 17.96 -13.36 26.81
N ALA A 76 18.32 -12.55 27.80
CA ALA A 76 17.55 -12.44 29.04
C ALA A 76 16.16 -11.81 28.84
N PHE A 77 16.03 -10.83 27.92
CA PHE A 77 14.74 -10.26 27.53
C PHE A 77 13.84 -11.30 26.86
N ASN A 78 14.34 -11.97 25.84
CA ASN A 78 13.63 -13.04 25.15
C ASN A 78 13.23 -14.20 26.08
N MET A 79 14.11 -14.62 26.99
CA MET A 79 13.81 -15.67 27.97
C MET A 79 12.79 -15.24 29.04
N LYS A 80 12.54 -13.94 29.24
CA LYS A 80 11.41 -13.45 30.05
C LYS A 80 10.11 -13.53 29.27
N LEU A 81 10.09 -13.07 28.01
CA LEU A 81 8.92 -13.16 27.13
C LEU A 81 8.50 -14.61 26.87
N LEU A 82 9.46 -15.54 26.72
CA LEU A 82 9.18 -16.97 26.56
C LEU A 82 8.40 -17.60 27.73
N LYS A 83 8.39 -16.97 28.92
CA LYS A 83 7.53 -17.39 30.05
C LYS A 83 6.09 -16.88 29.97
N LYS A 84 5.81 -15.95 29.06
CA LYS A 84 4.50 -15.38 28.71
C LYS A 84 4.01 -15.86 27.33
N CYS A 85 4.68 -16.84 26.71
CA CYS A 85 4.26 -17.36 25.41
C CYS A 85 2.97 -18.16 25.57
N GLU A 86 1.89 -17.59 25.08
CA GLU A 86 0.53 -18.16 25.07
C GLU A 86 0.16 -18.62 23.66
N TYR A 87 0.58 -17.86 22.64
CA TYR A 87 0.22 -18.07 21.25
C TYR A 87 1.33 -18.80 20.52
N ARG A 88 0.96 -19.82 19.74
CA ARG A 88 1.90 -20.49 18.81
C ARG A 88 1.98 -19.78 17.47
N ASP A 89 0.88 -19.19 17.05
CA ASP A 89 0.67 -18.67 15.71
C ASP A 89 0.22 -17.19 15.81
N MET A 90 0.64 -16.35 14.88
CA MET A 90 0.51 -14.89 14.93
C MET A 90 -0.94 -14.45 14.77
N GLN A 91 -1.71 -15.09 13.88
CA GLN A 91 -3.12 -14.76 13.71
C GLN A 91 -3.89 -14.95 15.02
N ALA A 92 -3.72 -16.09 15.68
CA ALA A 92 -4.30 -16.37 17.00
C ALA A 92 -3.94 -15.33 18.08
N ALA A 93 -2.85 -14.56 17.91
CA ALA A 93 -2.50 -13.44 18.79
C ALA A 93 -3.09 -12.10 18.34
N VAL A 94 -3.48 -11.94 17.07
CA VAL A 94 -4.30 -10.82 16.57
C VAL A 94 -5.76 -11.03 16.99
N ASP A 95 -6.31 -12.23 16.77
CA ASP A 95 -7.70 -12.62 17.14
C ASP A 95 -7.97 -12.48 18.65
N ALA A 96 -6.92 -12.58 19.45
CA ALA A 96 -6.94 -12.47 20.91
C ALA A 96 -6.73 -11.04 21.43
N VAL A 97 -6.47 -10.05 20.58
CA VAL A 97 -6.45 -8.64 21.00
C VAL A 97 -7.85 -8.24 21.47
N ARG A 98 -7.95 -7.62 22.64
CA ARG A 98 -9.20 -7.10 23.22
C ARG A 98 -9.14 -5.61 23.59
N THR A 99 -8.02 -4.95 23.31
CA THR A 99 -7.84 -3.52 23.59
C THR A 99 -6.88 -2.89 22.59
N GLN A 100 -7.22 -1.68 22.14
CA GLN A 100 -6.32 -0.84 21.35
C GLN A 100 -4.98 -0.64 22.06
N ARG A 101 -3.94 -0.33 21.29
CA ARG A 101 -2.57 -0.14 21.81
C ARG A 101 -1.95 -1.39 22.48
N THR A 102 -2.43 -2.58 22.15
CA THR A 102 -1.79 -3.86 22.47
C THR A 102 -0.41 -4.00 21.79
N ASN A 103 0.50 -4.76 22.39
CA ASN A 103 1.77 -5.16 21.79
C ASN A 103 1.85 -6.69 21.66
N ILE A 104 1.97 -7.20 20.43
CA ILE A 104 2.29 -8.60 20.15
C ILE A 104 3.82 -8.72 20.02
N TYR A 105 4.48 -9.48 20.89
CA TYR A 105 5.91 -9.78 20.77
C TYR A 105 6.13 -11.16 20.13
N VAL A 106 6.87 -11.19 19.03
CA VAL A 106 7.10 -12.41 18.24
C VAL A 106 8.51 -12.93 18.48
N LEU A 107 8.63 -14.10 19.11
CA LEU A 107 9.92 -14.68 19.46
C LEU A 107 10.63 -15.32 18.25
N PRO A 108 11.97 -15.43 18.25
CA PRO A 108 12.73 -16.05 17.17
C PRO A 108 12.16 -17.41 16.76
N GLY A 109 11.89 -17.62 15.47
CA GLY A 109 11.10 -18.73 14.98
C GLY A 109 10.92 -18.72 13.46
N LEU A 110 10.32 -19.79 12.95
CA LEU A 110 9.86 -19.89 11.56
C LEU A 110 8.33 -20.06 11.56
N TYR A 111 7.66 -19.07 10.99
CA TYR A 111 6.23 -18.86 11.01
C TYR A 111 5.70 -19.14 9.60
N ARG A 112 5.23 -20.37 9.36
CA ARG A 112 4.39 -20.73 8.19
C ARG A 112 2.92 -20.81 8.57
N GLU A 113 2.66 -20.58 9.84
CA GLU A 113 1.46 -20.90 10.60
C GLU A 113 1.00 -22.33 10.34
N LYS A 114 -0.28 -22.58 10.54
CA LYS A 114 -0.99 -23.58 9.74
C LYS A 114 -1.87 -22.83 8.75
N PRO A 115 -2.47 -23.53 7.78
CA PRO A 115 -3.88 -23.32 7.46
C PRO A 115 -4.70 -22.83 8.67
N SER A 116 -4.99 -21.52 8.68
CA SER A 116 -5.85 -20.83 9.67
C SER A 116 -7.14 -20.29 9.05
N TRP A 117 -7.26 -20.30 7.71
CA TRP A 117 -8.55 -20.27 7.02
C TRP A 117 -9.48 -21.36 7.57
N ASP A 118 -10.66 -20.95 8.04
CA ASP A 118 -11.77 -21.86 8.32
C ASP A 118 -12.21 -22.51 6.99
N PRO A 119 -12.55 -23.82 6.93
CA PRO A 119 -12.88 -24.47 5.65
C PRO A 119 -13.95 -23.76 4.81
N PRO A 120 -15.03 -23.15 5.38
CA PRO A 120 -15.97 -22.34 4.60
C PRO A 120 -15.34 -21.12 3.93
N CYS A 121 -14.36 -20.46 4.57
CA CYS A 121 -13.62 -19.33 3.98
C CYS A 121 -12.77 -19.74 2.77
N ALA A 122 -12.45 -21.03 2.63
CA ALA A 122 -11.73 -21.58 1.48
C ALA A 122 -12.67 -22.16 0.40
N GLU A 123 -13.97 -22.27 0.66
CA GLU A 123 -14.95 -22.78 -0.31
C GLU A 123 -15.34 -21.67 -1.29
N GLY A 124 -14.97 -21.84 -2.56
CA GLY A 124 -15.27 -20.87 -3.63
C GLY A 124 -14.27 -19.73 -3.81
N TYR A 125 -13.22 -19.62 -2.98
CA TYR A 125 -12.12 -18.68 -3.25
C TYR A 125 -11.29 -19.15 -4.44
N ASP A 126 -11.23 -18.33 -5.49
CA ASP A 126 -10.61 -18.65 -6.78
C ASP A 126 -9.15 -18.15 -6.92
N GLY A 127 -8.63 -17.46 -5.91
CA GLY A 127 -7.31 -16.82 -5.96
C GLY A 127 -7.32 -15.41 -6.58
N GLY A 128 -8.48 -14.74 -6.62
CA GLY A 128 -8.64 -13.34 -7.03
C GLY A 128 -8.62 -12.32 -5.87
N ILE A 129 -9.06 -11.10 -6.20
CA ILE A 129 -9.21 -9.95 -5.28
C ILE A 129 -10.31 -10.22 -4.24
N VAL A 130 -10.12 -9.73 -3.01
CA VAL A 130 -11.12 -9.78 -1.93
C VAL A 130 -11.50 -8.37 -1.44
N ASP A 131 -12.79 -8.14 -1.21
CA ASP A 131 -13.33 -6.89 -0.63
C ASP A 131 -13.19 -6.87 0.91
N TYR A 132 -13.44 -5.72 1.55
CA TYR A 132 -13.12 -5.50 2.98
C TYR A 132 -13.84 -6.49 3.90
N ASP A 133 -15.12 -6.73 3.67
CA ASP A 133 -15.99 -7.63 4.44
C ASP A 133 -15.39 -9.06 4.50
N LEU A 134 -14.80 -9.52 3.39
CA LEU A 134 -14.15 -10.83 3.28
C LEU A 134 -12.73 -10.83 3.86
N ILE A 135 -12.06 -9.68 3.91
CA ILE A 135 -10.81 -9.50 4.67
C ILE A 135 -11.09 -9.58 6.18
N VAL A 136 -12.18 -8.97 6.66
CA VAL A 136 -12.59 -8.98 8.08
C VAL A 136 -13.04 -10.38 8.52
N SER A 137 -13.87 -11.06 7.71
CA SER A 137 -14.47 -12.35 8.08
C SER A 137 -13.60 -13.58 7.76
N CYS A 138 -12.75 -13.50 6.73
CA CYS A 138 -12.05 -14.64 6.14
C CYS A 138 -10.64 -14.30 5.63
N GLY A 139 -10.01 -13.19 6.03
CA GLY A 139 -8.77 -12.69 5.43
C GLY A 139 -7.60 -13.69 5.45
N GLU A 140 -7.60 -14.65 6.37
CA GLU A 140 -6.69 -15.80 6.43
C GLU A 140 -6.74 -16.65 5.17
N VAL A 141 -7.74 -16.50 4.30
CA VAL A 141 -7.78 -17.16 2.99
C VAL A 141 -6.63 -16.68 2.10
N VAL A 142 -6.42 -15.36 2.06
CA VAL A 142 -5.38 -14.67 1.25
C VAL A 142 -4.05 -14.57 2.02
N ASN A 143 -4.13 -14.21 3.31
CA ASN A 143 -3.00 -13.73 4.11
C ASN A 143 -2.45 -14.81 5.07
N LEU A 144 -1.18 -14.72 5.43
CA LEU A 144 -0.62 -15.48 6.56
C LEU A 144 -1.03 -14.88 7.90
N VAL A 145 -1.21 -13.55 7.93
CA VAL A 145 -1.75 -12.76 9.04
C VAL A 145 -2.59 -11.62 8.48
N THR A 146 -3.81 -11.45 8.98
CA THR A 146 -4.73 -10.34 8.68
C THR A 146 -4.88 -9.44 9.90
N ILE A 147 -4.87 -8.12 9.67
CA ILE A 147 -5.17 -7.09 10.68
C ILE A 147 -6.17 -6.11 10.06
N ALA A 148 -7.46 -6.28 10.34
CA ALA A 148 -8.53 -5.39 9.87
C ALA A 148 -8.97 -4.44 11.01
N GLY A 149 -8.69 -3.14 10.89
CA GLY A 149 -8.82 -2.19 12.00
C GLY A 149 -10.17 -1.50 12.18
N ASP A 150 -11.11 -1.73 11.27
CA ASP A 150 -12.39 -1.04 11.15
C ASP A 150 -13.55 -2.06 11.10
N ASP A 151 -14.79 -1.59 11.20
CA ASP A 151 -16.00 -2.41 11.06
C ASP A 151 -16.50 -2.33 9.60
N PRO A 152 -16.74 -3.46 8.89
CA PRO A 152 -17.23 -3.42 7.51
C PRO A 152 -18.61 -2.78 7.36
N ASP A 153 -19.41 -2.67 8.43
CA ASP A 153 -20.70 -1.98 8.42
C ASP A 153 -20.58 -0.44 8.58
N ASP A 154 -19.40 0.13 8.91
CA ASP A 154 -19.21 1.59 9.03
C ASP A 154 -18.77 2.26 7.70
N PRO A 155 -19.44 3.35 7.26
CA PRO A 155 -19.08 4.07 6.04
C PRO A 155 -17.87 5.03 6.15
N ASP A 156 -17.32 5.32 7.33
CA ASP A 156 -16.29 6.36 7.53
C ASP A 156 -14.83 5.88 7.31
N ILE A 157 -14.64 4.56 7.23
CA ILE A 157 -13.39 3.81 6.99
C ILE A 157 -12.26 4.01 8.01
N LYS A 158 -12.54 4.62 9.17
CA LYS A 158 -11.55 4.94 10.19
C LYS A 158 -11.33 3.74 11.12
N CYS A 159 -10.08 3.54 11.54
CA CYS A 159 -9.81 2.52 12.56
C CYS A 159 -10.45 2.90 13.91
N ASP A 160 -11.51 2.21 14.30
CA ASP A 160 -12.16 2.34 15.61
C ASP A 160 -11.98 1.10 16.52
N ASN A 161 -11.70 -0.08 15.94
CA ASN A 161 -11.81 -1.36 16.64
C ASN A 161 -10.59 -1.67 17.55
N GLN A 162 -10.58 -2.85 18.18
CA GLN A 162 -9.51 -3.25 19.12
C GLN A 162 -8.09 -3.35 18.51
N LEU A 163 -7.96 -3.44 17.19
CA LEU A 163 -6.67 -3.57 16.48
C LEU A 163 -6.01 -2.21 16.19
N CYS A 164 -6.66 -1.10 16.50
CA CYS A 164 -6.09 0.23 16.31
C CYS A 164 -4.89 0.49 17.24
N SER A 165 -3.89 1.16 16.69
CA SER A 165 -2.57 1.33 17.29
C SER A 165 -1.87 0.01 17.68
N LEU A 166 -2.20 -1.13 17.07
CA LEU A 166 -1.51 -2.40 17.32
C LEU A 166 -0.02 -2.32 16.95
N GLN A 167 0.82 -3.05 17.67
CA GLN A 167 2.22 -3.24 17.29
C GLN A 167 2.61 -4.71 17.31
N MET A 168 3.30 -5.16 16.27
CA MET A 168 3.87 -6.50 16.19
C MET A 168 5.40 -6.42 16.10
N LEU A 169 6.07 -6.94 17.12
CA LEU A 169 7.48 -6.67 17.39
C LEU A 169 8.28 -7.97 17.46
N GLY A 170 9.04 -8.27 16.41
CA GLY A 170 10.00 -9.36 16.41
C GLY A 170 11.13 -9.13 17.41
N THR A 171 11.53 -10.15 18.18
CA THR A 171 12.49 -10.00 19.28
C THR A 171 13.87 -10.60 19.02
N GLY A 172 14.17 -10.89 17.75
CA GLY A 172 15.49 -11.32 17.29
C GLY A 172 16.56 -10.25 17.38
N ALA A 173 17.80 -10.60 17.02
CA ALA A 173 18.88 -9.64 16.81
C ALA A 173 18.86 -9.03 15.40
N LYS A 174 18.16 -9.70 14.47
CA LYS A 174 17.96 -9.28 13.08
C LYS A 174 16.61 -9.81 12.56
N PRO A 175 16.08 -9.28 11.44
CA PRO A 175 14.73 -9.62 10.97
C PRO A 175 14.58 -11.10 10.61
N SER A 176 15.62 -11.70 10.01
CA SER A 176 15.64 -13.12 9.63
C SER A 176 15.64 -14.12 10.81
N ASP A 177 15.77 -13.67 12.06
CA ASP A 177 15.54 -14.53 13.24
C ASP A 177 14.04 -14.82 13.46
N VAL A 178 13.15 -13.95 12.97
CA VAL A 178 11.69 -14.06 13.00
C VAL A 178 11.18 -14.07 11.55
N THR A 179 11.13 -15.25 10.94
CA THR A 179 10.75 -15.38 9.51
C THR A 179 9.31 -15.86 9.37
N LEU A 180 8.45 -15.04 8.79
CA LEU A 180 7.19 -15.41 8.13
C LEU A 180 7.51 -16.03 6.77
N LYS A 181 6.85 -17.13 6.41
CA LYS A 181 7.09 -17.87 5.18
C LYS A 181 5.85 -18.61 4.68
N GLY A 182 5.26 -18.17 3.56
CA GLY A 182 4.18 -18.91 2.90
C GLY A 182 4.70 -20.22 2.30
N GLY A 183 5.50 -20.11 1.25
CA GLY A 183 6.02 -21.27 0.50
C GLY A 183 4.99 -21.87 -0.44
N PHE A 184 5.19 -23.14 -0.80
CA PHE A 184 4.50 -23.81 -1.90
C PHE A 184 3.73 -25.06 -1.47
N GLY A 185 2.66 -25.37 -2.20
CA GLY A 185 1.85 -26.58 -2.09
C GLY A 185 2.55 -27.83 -2.65
N LYS A 186 1.75 -28.88 -2.93
CA LYS A 186 2.26 -30.14 -3.52
C LYS A 186 2.29 -30.11 -5.05
N ASP A 187 1.33 -29.37 -5.61
CA ASP A 187 1.24 -28.85 -6.97
C ASP A 187 2.44 -27.95 -7.36
N GLY A 188 2.96 -27.19 -6.40
CA GLY A 188 4.01 -26.18 -6.58
C GLY A 188 3.49 -24.75 -6.62
N ASP A 189 2.18 -24.52 -6.45
CA ASP A 189 1.60 -23.18 -6.33
C ASP A 189 1.77 -22.61 -4.90
N TRP A 190 1.47 -21.33 -4.70
CA TRP A 190 1.69 -20.63 -3.44
C TRP A 190 0.67 -20.99 -2.36
N VAL A 191 1.15 -21.22 -1.13
CA VAL A 191 0.27 -21.47 0.03
C VAL A 191 -0.43 -20.20 0.51
N LYS A 192 0.19 -19.02 0.30
CA LYS A 192 -0.37 -17.71 0.65
C LYS A 192 0.04 -16.60 -0.31
N HIS A 193 -0.89 -15.66 -0.48
CA HIS A 193 -0.69 -14.48 -1.28
C HIS A 193 0.13 -13.43 -0.55
N ASN A 194 -0.22 -13.17 0.72
CA ASN A 194 0.42 -12.13 1.52
C ASN A 194 0.99 -12.69 2.83
N GLY A 195 2.04 -12.05 3.35
CA GLY A 195 2.56 -12.27 4.69
C GLY A 195 1.65 -11.64 5.73
N ILE A 196 1.92 -10.38 6.11
CA ILE A 196 0.97 -9.59 6.91
C ILE A 196 0.23 -8.63 5.97
N LYS A 197 -1.10 -8.73 5.90
CA LYS A 197 -1.96 -7.65 5.38
C LYS A 197 -2.57 -6.90 6.55
N ALA A 198 -2.43 -5.58 6.54
CA ALA A 198 -3.07 -4.67 7.48
C ALA A 198 -3.92 -3.68 6.69
N ASP A 199 -5.22 -3.62 6.97
CA ASP A 199 -6.22 -2.94 6.15
C ASP A 199 -7.12 -2.08 7.07
N ARG A 200 -7.15 -0.77 6.84
CA ARG A 200 -7.70 0.27 7.75
C ARG A 200 -7.14 0.19 9.18
N ALA A 201 -5.86 -0.12 9.33
CA ALA A 201 -5.24 -0.49 10.61
C ALA A 201 -4.46 0.67 11.27
N ASP A 202 -5.13 1.80 11.53
CA ASP A 202 -4.47 3.06 11.89
C ASP A 202 -3.60 2.95 13.15
N GLY A 203 -2.44 3.62 13.12
CA GLY A 203 -1.47 3.61 14.20
C GLY A 203 -0.52 2.40 14.25
N LEU A 204 -0.54 1.52 13.23
CA LEU A 204 0.22 0.26 13.18
C LEU A 204 1.75 0.43 13.31
N TYR A 205 2.41 -0.48 14.05
CA TYR A 205 3.87 -0.59 14.05
C TYR A 205 4.35 -2.05 13.91
N LEU A 206 4.95 -2.37 12.76
CA LEU A 206 5.61 -3.64 12.48
C LEU A 206 7.13 -3.47 12.59
N SER A 207 7.82 -4.37 13.31
CA SER A 207 9.29 -4.30 13.43
C SER A 207 10.02 -5.65 13.54
N ASN A 208 11.25 -5.70 13.01
CA ASN A 208 12.26 -6.72 13.27
C ASN A 208 11.84 -8.15 12.89
N MET A 209 11.24 -8.29 11.70
CA MET A 209 10.78 -9.57 11.14
C MET A 209 10.99 -9.65 9.62
N ARG A 210 11.02 -10.87 9.09
CA ARG A 210 11.16 -11.16 7.67
C ARG A 210 9.90 -11.78 7.09
N GLY A 211 9.44 -11.34 5.92
CA GLY A 211 8.55 -12.12 5.05
C GLY A 211 9.29 -12.69 3.85
N MET A 212 8.98 -13.94 3.47
CA MET A 212 9.51 -14.54 2.24
C MET A 212 8.61 -15.63 1.65
N LEU A 213 8.71 -15.85 0.34
CA LEU A 213 7.92 -16.83 -0.42
C LEU A 213 6.40 -16.62 -0.27
N PHE A 214 5.90 -15.53 -0.85
CA PHE A 214 4.48 -15.22 -0.99
C PHE A 214 4.16 -14.93 -2.46
N ARG A 215 2.95 -15.25 -2.95
CA ARG A 215 2.52 -14.95 -4.35
C ARG A 215 2.59 -13.45 -4.65
N GLU A 216 2.24 -12.64 -3.66
CA GLU A 216 2.22 -11.18 -3.75
C GLU A 216 3.29 -10.61 -2.82
N ASN A 217 2.95 -10.35 -1.54
CA ASN A 217 3.70 -9.41 -0.72
C ASN A 217 4.16 -9.99 0.63
N ALA A 218 5.35 -9.63 1.11
CA ALA A 218 5.77 -9.96 2.48
C ALA A 218 5.02 -9.14 3.53
N PHE A 219 4.76 -7.87 3.21
CA PHE A 219 3.99 -6.93 4.02
C PHE A 219 3.10 -6.12 3.07
N TYR A 220 1.82 -5.99 3.41
CA TYR A 220 0.86 -5.18 2.67
C TYR A 220 0.08 -4.28 3.65
N ILE A 221 0.21 -2.97 3.49
CA ILE A 221 -0.56 -1.95 4.23
C ILE A 221 -1.59 -1.32 3.27
N HIS A 222 -2.84 -1.19 3.69
CA HIS A 222 -3.93 -0.70 2.84
C HIS A 222 -4.89 0.22 3.61
N GLU A 223 -5.37 1.30 2.98
CA GLU A 223 -6.33 2.26 3.55
C GLU A 223 -5.97 2.77 4.98
N THR A 224 -4.69 2.81 5.33
CA THR A 224 -4.23 3.01 6.71
C THR A 224 -3.61 4.39 6.89
N ASP A 225 -4.02 5.11 7.93
CA ASP A 225 -3.41 6.35 8.40
C ASP A 225 -2.44 6.10 9.58
N GLY A 226 -1.18 6.46 9.38
CA GLY A 226 -0.15 6.35 10.42
C GLY A 226 0.32 4.91 10.60
N TYR A 227 1.31 4.49 9.81
CA TYR A 227 1.94 3.18 9.95
C TYR A 227 3.46 3.27 9.98
N VAL A 228 4.11 2.34 10.68
CA VAL A 228 5.56 2.09 10.55
C VAL A 228 5.81 0.63 10.22
N VAL A 229 6.62 0.38 9.20
CA VAL A 229 7.30 -0.92 8.99
C VAL A 229 8.80 -0.66 9.01
N GLU A 230 9.46 -1.02 10.12
CA GLU A 230 10.90 -0.77 10.33
C GLU A 230 11.71 -2.04 10.58
N LYS A 231 13.01 -2.04 10.23
CA LYS A 231 13.92 -3.17 10.46
C LYS A 231 13.35 -4.48 9.89
N TRP A 232 13.03 -4.52 8.60
CA TRP A 232 12.38 -5.67 7.98
C TRP A 232 13.17 -6.23 6.78
N GLU A 233 12.96 -7.51 6.48
CA GLU A 233 13.53 -8.19 5.31
C GLU A 233 12.36 -8.74 4.47
N GLY A 234 12.28 -8.40 3.19
CA GLY A 234 11.20 -8.85 2.30
C GLY A 234 11.80 -9.43 1.04
N SER A 235 11.64 -10.75 0.83
CA SER A 235 12.43 -11.42 -0.21
C SER A 235 11.79 -12.66 -0.83
N HIS A 236 12.10 -12.90 -2.11
CA HIS A 236 11.65 -14.09 -2.83
C HIS A 236 10.12 -14.22 -2.90
N ASN A 237 9.40 -13.11 -2.85
CA ASN A 237 7.97 -13.05 -3.16
C ASN A 237 7.79 -12.83 -4.67
N GLN A 238 6.67 -13.25 -5.26
CA GLN A 238 6.43 -13.05 -6.69
C GLN A 238 6.11 -11.58 -7.04
N LEU A 239 5.50 -10.79 -6.15
CA LEU A 239 5.36 -9.33 -6.34
C LEU A 239 6.31 -8.53 -5.44
N TYR A 240 5.87 -8.11 -4.24
CA TYR A 240 6.52 -7.02 -3.50
C TYR A 240 7.25 -7.43 -2.21
N GLY A 241 8.37 -6.74 -1.94
CA GLY A 241 9.01 -6.76 -0.61
C GLY A 241 8.15 -6.05 0.45
N ILE A 242 7.54 -4.92 0.08
CA ILE A 242 6.40 -4.29 0.76
C ILE A 242 5.53 -3.57 -0.27
N LEU A 243 4.21 -3.71 -0.11
CA LEU A 243 3.22 -2.82 -0.69
C LEU A 243 2.62 -1.95 0.41
N SER A 244 2.49 -0.65 0.17
CA SER A 244 1.54 0.19 0.88
C SER A 244 0.71 0.95 -0.13
N PHE A 245 -0.62 0.78 -0.09
CA PHE A 245 -1.54 1.34 -1.07
C PHE A 245 -2.56 2.25 -0.40
N THR A 246 -2.82 3.41 -1.01
CA THR A 246 -3.86 4.37 -0.58
C THR A 246 -3.79 4.68 0.93
N SER A 247 -2.64 5.22 1.37
CA SER A 247 -2.31 5.39 2.80
C SER A 247 -1.63 6.75 3.08
N ASP A 248 -1.64 7.17 4.35
CA ASP A 248 -1.01 8.42 4.83
C ASP A 248 -0.21 8.19 6.14
N HIS A 249 0.57 9.19 6.56
CA HIS A 249 1.50 9.18 7.70
C HIS A 249 2.39 7.93 7.81
N GLY A 250 2.77 7.37 6.66
CA GLY A 250 3.50 6.13 6.53
C GLY A 250 5.01 6.26 6.69
N ARG A 251 5.64 5.25 7.29
CA ARG A 251 7.09 5.11 7.33
C ARG A 251 7.57 3.70 7.04
N ILE A 252 8.41 3.57 6.02
CA ILE A 252 9.09 2.32 5.63
C ILE A 252 10.59 2.54 5.85
N SER A 253 11.23 1.83 6.80
CA SER A 253 12.64 2.10 7.08
C SER A 253 13.52 0.95 7.58
N ASP A 254 14.85 1.17 7.51
CA ASP A 254 15.89 0.24 7.98
C ASP A 254 15.79 -1.17 7.35
N CYS A 255 15.35 -1.23 6.09
CA CYS A 255 14.91 -2.47 5.45
C CYS A 255 15.90 -3.12 4.47
N ASN A 256 15.69 -4.39 4.19
CA ASN A 256 16.45 -5.17 3.21
C ASN A 256 15.49 -5.91 2.25
N ALA A 257 15.25 -5.35 1.08
CA ALA A 257 14.22 -5.82 0.15
C ALA A 257 14.83 -6.36 -1.15
N HIS A 258 14.72 -7.67 -1.39
CA HIS A 258 15.49 -8.31 -2.46
C HIS A 258 14.95 -9.60 -3.05
N HIS A 259 15.30 -9.87 -4.32
CA HIS A 259 14.90 -11.08 -5.05
C HIS A 259 13.38 -11.25 -5.16
N ASN A 260 12.61 -10.15 -5.12
CA ASN A 260 11.17 -10.17 -5.38
C ASN A 260 10.91 -10.02 -6.88
N GLY A 261 9.86 -10.67 -7.38
CA GLY A 261 9.56 -10.79 -8.81
C GLY A 261 9.10 -9.48 -9.48
N ASP A 262 8.48 -8.57 -8.73
CA ASP A 262 8.30 -7.17 -9.12
C ASP A 262 9.21 -6.27 -8.26
N SER A 263 8.66 -5.56 -7.27
CA SER A 263 9.36 -4.43 -6.63
C SER A 263 9.86 -4.70 -5.20
N GLY A 264 10.98 -4.09 -4.84
CA GLY A 264 11.48 -4.15 -3.47
C GLY A 264 10.61 -3.35 -2.48
N VAL A 265 10.18 -2.15 -2.88
CA VAL A 265 9.35 -1.24 -2.07
C VAL A 265 8.38 -0.47 -2.97
N TYR A 266 7.08 -0.55 -2.67
CA TYR A 266 5.99 0.08 -3.43
C TYR A 266 5.05 0.90 -2.52
N PRO A 267 5.20 2.23 -2.42
CA PRO A 267 4.19 3.12 -1.85
C PRO A 267 3.29 3.67 -2.98
N GLY A 268 2.22 2.93 -3.29
CA GLY A 268 1.25 3.26 -4.32
C GLY A 268 0.14 4.16 -3.81
N SER A 269 -0.36 5.05 -4.66
CA SER A 269 -1.48 5.95 -4.34
C SER A 269 -1.35 6.68 -2.99
N ALA A 270 -0.13 7.02 -2.56
CA ALA A 270 0.10 7.82 -1.35
C ALA A 270 -0.56 9.21 -1.45
N ALA A 271 -1.11 9.70 -0.34
CA ALA A 271 -2.00 10.86 -0.32
C ALA A 271 -1.41 12.17 -0.89
N ASP A 272 -2.21 12.92 -1.66
CA ASP A 272 -1.84 14.26 -2.16
C ASP A 272 -2.04 15.33 -1.07
N VAL A 273 -1.31 15.17 0.04
CA VAL A 273 -1.29 16.11 1.19
C VAL A 273 -0.67 17.47 0.83
N ASN A 274 -0.20 17.61 -0.41
CA ASN A 274 0.26 18.85 -1.03
C ASN A 274 -0.68 19.32 -2.17
N SER A 275 -1.92 18.82 -2.24
CA SER A 275 -2.86 19.07 -3.35
C SER A 275 -3.17 20.53 -3.68
N GLN A 276 -3.00 21.44 -2.71
CA GLN A 276 -3.15 22.89 -2.89
C GLN A 276 -1.81 23.63 -3.08
N SER A 277 -0.68 22.95 -2.93
CA SER A 277 0.65 23.54 -3.15
C SER A 277 0.91 23.73 -4.64
N THR A 278 1.37 24.91 -5.02
CA THR A 278 1.94 25.21 -6.35
C THR A 278 3.45 24.94 -6.40
N SER A 279 4.09 24.67 -5.25
CA SER A 279 5.51 24.31 -5.19
C SER A 279 5.73 22.83 -5.55
N THR A 280 6.79 22.56 -6.31
CA THR A 280 7.28 21.21 -6.59
C THR A 280 8.33 20.73 -5.58
N GLY A 281 8.82 21.60 -4.69
CA GLY A 281 9.71 21.23 -3.59
C GLY A 281 10.45 22.41 -2.95
N PRO A 282 10.97 22.25 -1.71
CA PRO A 282 10.71 21.14 -0.80
C PRO A 282 9.24 21.16 -0.32
N LEU A 283 8.65 19.98 -0.11
CA LEU A 283 7.28 19.86 0.39
C LEU A 283 7.23 20.06 1.91
N THR A 284 6.11 20.58 2.43
CA THR A 284 5.93 20.88 3.87
C THR A 284 5.52 19.65 4.67
N ARG A 285 4.72 18.74 4.08
CA ARG A 285 4.42 17.41 4.60
C ARG A 285 4.67 16.36 3.51
N TYR A 286 5.04 15.15 3.93
CA TYR A 286 5.08 13.96 3.10
C TYR A 286 4.07 12.95 3.65
N ALA A 287 3.41 12.20 2.77
CA ALA A 287 2.44 11.18 3.13
C ALA A 287 3.13 9.85 3.49
N VAL A 288 4.21 9.50 2.79
CA VAL A 288 5.02 8.30 3.08
C VAL A 288 6.52 8.63 3.02
N GLU A 289 7.26 8.25 4.06
CA GLU A 289 8.73 8.31 4.11
C GLU A 289 9.35 6.92 3.92
N VAL A 290 10.27 6.80 2.95
CA VAL A 290 11.04 5.57 2.67
C VAL A 290 12.53 5.84 2.88
N THR A 291 13.14 5.25 3.91
CA THR A 291 14.51 5.63 4.32
C THR A 291 15.38 4.53 4.93
N ARG A 292 16.71 4.62 4.75
CA ARG A 292 17.72 3.69 5.27
C ARG A 292 17.54 2.24 4.78
N CYS A 293 16.88 2.06 3.65
CA CYS A 293 16.67 0.75 3.03
C CYS A 293 17.78 0.36 2.03
N ASN A 294 18.08 -0.93 1.98
CA ASN A 294 18.96 -1.61 1.05
C ASN A 294 18.09 -2.45 0.09
N ILE A 295 18.03 -2.08 -1.18
CA ILE A 295 17.01 -2.56 -2.12
C ILE A 295 17.67 -3.07 -3.40
N HIS A 296 17.67 -4.39 -3.62
CA HIS A 296 18.49 -5.00 -4.66
C HIS A 296 18.02 -6.35 -5.22
N HIS A 297 18.42 -6.69 -6.45
CA HIS A 297 18.13 -7.98 -7.10
C HIS A 297 16.62 -8.28 -7.29
N ASN A 298 15.76 -7.25 -7.24
CA ASN A 298 14.35 -7.34 -7.65
C ASN A 298 14.22 -6.97 -9.15
N ALA A 299 13.05 -7.16 -9.77
CA ALA A 299 12.80 -6.59 -11.09
C ALA A 299 12.81 -5.05 -11.03
N LEU A 300 12.05 -4.46 -10.10
CA LEU A 300 12.06 -3.03 -9.78
C LEU A 300 12.67 -2.79 -8.39
N GLY A 301 13.58 -1.82 -8.25
CA GLY A 301 14.06 -1.45 -6.91
C GLY A 301 12.95 -0.78 -6.11
N PHE A 302 12.61 0.44 -6.52
CA PHE A 302 11.47 1.19 -6.03
C PHE A 302 10.46 1.36 -7.17
N SER A 303 9.16 1.22 -6.88
CA SER A 303 8.07 1.53 -7.80
C SER A 303 7.02 2.39 -7.10
N GLY A 304 6.19 3.12 -7.83
CA GLY A 304 5.23 4.05 -7.24
C GLY A 304 4.26 4.63 -8.25
N THR A 305 3.15 3.95 -8.43
CA THR A 305 1.99 4.38 -9.25
C THR A 305 1.13 5.36 -8.48
N ALA A 306 0.72 6.46 -9.13
CA ALA A 306 -0.21 7.49 -8.63
C ALA A 306 0.16 8.13 -7.26
N GLY A 307 1.30 7.77 -6.68
CA GLY A 307 1.74 8.25 -5.38
C GLY A 307 2.06 9.74 -5.41
N ASN A 308 1.59 10.45 -4.40
CA ASN A 308 1.92 11.84 -4.16
C ASN A 308 2.62 11.99 -2.80
N SER A 309 3.40 13.05 -2.66
CA SER A 309 4.03 13.44 -1.40
C SER A 309 4.95 12.36 -0.78
N VAL A 310 5.66 11.56 -1.58
CA VAL A 310 6.56 10.49 -1.06
C VAL A 310 8.00 11.00 -0.92
N TYR A 311 8.66 10.71 0.21
CA TYR A 311 10.06 11.10 0.46
C TYR A 311 11.00 9.89 0.54
N VAL A 312 11.86 9.72 -0.46
CA VAL A 312 12.72 8.53 -0.64
C VAL A 312 14.20 8.89 -0.47
N HIS A 313 14.70 8.89 0.77
CA HIS A 313 16.03 9.42 1.11
C HIS A 313 16.92 8.45 1.89
N LYS A 314 18.24 8.55 1.68
CA LYS A 314 19.27 7.76 2.39
C LYS A 314 19.16 6.25 2.16
N ASN A 315 18.61 5.85 1.01
CA ASN A 315 18.54 4.45 0.58
C ASN A 315 19.73 4.08 -0.31
N ARG A 316 19.94 2.77 -0.50
CA ARG A 316 20.87 2.19 -1.46
C ARG A 316 20.06 1.31 -2.42
N ILE A 317 19.93 1.73 -3.67
CA ILE A 317 19.14 1.03 -4.70
C ILE A 317 20.12 0.52 -5.77
N HIS A 318 20.26 -0.79 -5.91
CA HIS A 318 21.33 -1.35 -6.76
C HIS A 318 21.00 -2.75 -7.26
N HIS A 319 21.53 -3.15 -8.43
CA HIS A 319 21.43 -4.52 -8.93
C HIS A 319 19.98 -5.02 -9.14
N ASN A 320 18.99 -4.13 -9.19
CA ASN A 320 17.63 -4.43 -9.67
C ASN A 320 17.59 -4.29 -11.20
N GLY A 321 16.64 -4.95 -11.87
CA GLY A 321 16.45 -4.81 -13.32
C GLY A 321 16.25 -3.34 -13.75
N MET A 322 15.38 -2.62 -13.02
CA MET A 322 15.25 -1.17 -13.06
C MET A 322 15.43 -0.59 -11.65
N GLY A 323 16.12 0.54 -11.54
CA GLY A 323 16.43 1.14 -10.23
C GLY A 323 15.20 1.71 -9.53
N PHE A 324 14.55 2.68 -10.16
CA PHE A 324 13.51 3.51 -9.54
C PHE A 324 12.48 3.90 -10.60
N ILE A 325 11.21 3.60 -10.36
CA ILE A 325 10.07 4.05 -11.16
C ILE A 325 9.14 4.86 -10.26
N VAL A 326 8.63 5.97 -10.81
CA VAL A 326 7.40 6.63 -10.35
C VAL A 326 6.60 7.01 -11.60
N GLU A 327 5.29 6.79 -11.58
CA GLU A 327 4.44 7.04 -12.74
C GLU A 327 3.03 7.50 -12.35
N SER A 328 2.38 8.25 -13.26
CA SER A 328 1.06 8.86 -13.07
C SER A 328 0.10 8.56 -14.24
N ILE A 329 0.45 7.60 -15.09
CA ILE A 329 -0.29 7.10 -16.26
C ILE A 329 -1.45 6.20 -15.80
N LEU A 330 -1.26 5.41 -14.73
CA LEU A 330 -2.33 4.61 -14.10
C LEU A 330 -3.14 5.36 -13.02
N ALA A 331 -3.09 6.70 -13.01
CA ALA A 331 -3.83 7.56 -12.06
C ALA A 331 -5.38 7.60 -12.25
N GLY A 332 -5.92 6.55 -12.87
CA GLY A 332 -7.35 6.26 -13.03
C GLY A 332 -7.64 4.76 -13.16
N HIS A 333 -6.75 3.89 -12.66
CA HIS A 333 -7.03 2.46 -12.48
C HIS A 333 -8.18 2.26 -11.47
N ARG A 334 -8.97 1.18 -11.58
CA ARG A 334 -10.17 0.98 -10.74
C ARG A 334 -9.89 1.03 -9.23
N ALA A 335 -8.74 0.52 -8.81
CA ALA A 335 -8.32 0.55 -7.40
C ALA A 335 -7.91 1.95 -6.90
N CYS A 336 -7.51 2.86 -7.79
CA CYS A 336 -7.05 4.19 -7.40
C CYS A 336 -8.25 5.09 -7.03
N PRO A 337 -8.26 5.75 -5.86
CA PRO A 337 -9.36 6.65 -5.48
C PRO A 337 -9.62 7.70 -6.55
N ARG A 338 -10.90 7.96 -6.84
CA ARG A 338 -11.35 8.77 -7.99
C ARG A 338 -10.81 10.22 -8.03
N THR A 339 -10.21 10.70 -6.95
CA THR A 339 -9.51 12.00 -6.83
C THR A 339 -8.11 12.03 -7.44
N THR A 340 -7.50 10.88 -7.77
CA THR A 340 -6.18 10.84 -8.44
C THR A 340 -6.23 11.30 -9.90
N GLY A 341 -7.43 11.35 -10.51
CA GLY A 341 -7.67 11.65 -11.93
C GLY A 341 -7.42 13.10 -12.40
N GLY A 342 -6.45 13.80 -11.79
CA GLY A 342 -5.96 15.10 -12.26
C GLY A 342 -4.59 14.97 -12.91
N SER A 343 -4.34 15.67 -14.02
CA SER A 343 -3.06 15.66 -14.74
C SER A 343 -1.95 16.43 -13.99
N ARG A 344 -1.58 15.94 -12.80
CA ARG A 344 -0.54 16.50 -11.93
C ARG A 344 0.62 15.50 -11.84
N THR A 345 1.84 15.99 -12.03
CA THR A 345 3.05 15.19 -11.87
C THR A 345 3.13 14.62 -10.46
N THR A 346 3.41 13.32 -10.30
CA THR A 346 3.77 12.71 -9.01
C THR A 346 4.86 13.52 -8.30
N ARG A 347 4.52 14.10 -7.14
CA ARG A 347 5.43 14.95 -6.35
C ARG A 347 6.15 14.14 -5.29
N SER A 348 7.25 13.51 -5.69
CA SER A 348 8.10 12.69 -4.82
C SER A 348 9.54 13.21 -4.82
N THR A 349 10.14 13.35 -3.63
CA THR A 349 11.53 13.80 -3.48
C THR A 349 12.44 12.60 -3.24
N ALA A 350 13.39 12.36 -4.17
CA ALA A 350 14.35 11.27 -4.07
C ALA A 350 15.78 11.78 -3.80
N THR A 351 16.45 11.21 -2.79
CA THR A 351 17.86 11.52 -2.46
C THR A 351 18.57 10.25 -2.01
N THR A 352 18.94 9.44 -3.00
CA THR A 352 19.26 8.01 -2.85
C THR A 352 20.44 7.65 -3.75
N ARG A 353 21.33 6.73 -3.33
CA ARG A 353 22.47 6.29 -4.14
C ARG A 353 22.04 5.10 -5.01
N THR A 354 21.82 5.38 -6.30
CA THR A 354 21.45 4.37 -7.31
C THR A 354 22.67 3.97 -8.14
N THR A 355 22.95 2.66 -8.30
CA THR A 355 24.11 2.19 -9.09
C THR A 355 23.75 1.66 -10.48
N THR A 356 22.46 1.52 -10.81
CA THR A 356 21.99 1.20 -12.17
C THR A 356 21.71 2.48 -12.96
N ARG A 357 22.13 2.49 -14.23
CA ARG A 357 22.12 3.65 -15.13
C ARG A 357 20.69 4.05 -15.49
N SER A 358 20.07 4.83 -14.63
CA SER A 358 18.65 5.19 -14.71
C SER A 358 18.46 6.44 -15.59
N THR A 359 17.82 6.28 -16.75
CA THR A 359 17.34 7.41 -17.56
C THR A 359 16.10 8.00 -16.91
N SER A 360 16.28 9.06 -16.11
CA SER A 360 15.19 9.84 -15.52
C SER A 360 14.46 10.67 -16.57
N THR A 361 13.68 10.03 -17.43
CA THR A 361 12.82 10.71 -18.41
C THR A 361 11.63 11.32 -17.69
N VAL A 362 11.80 12.53 -17.16
CA VAL A 362 10.69 13.36 -16.69
C VAL A 362 9.93 13.85 -17.93
N THR A 363 9.05 13.00 -18.44
CA THR A 363 8.16 13.30 -19.56
C THR A 363 7.12 14.31 -19.10
N THR A 364 7.44 15.61 -19.16
CA THR A 364 6.43 16.66 -19.07
C THR A 364 5.48 16.50 -20.27
N PRO A 365 4.18 16.26 -20.05
CA PRO A 365 3.24 16.23 -21.16
C PRO A 365 3.16 17.63 -21.75
N ARG A 366 3.72 17.84 -22.95
CA ARG A 366 3.33 19.00 -23.77
C ARG A 366 1.82 18.92 -23.93
N ALA A 367 1.11 20.01 -23.62
CA ALA A 367 -0.34 20.06 -23.72
C ALA A 367 -0.80 19.68 -25.13
N TRP A 368 -1.34 18.47 -25.30
CA TRP A 368 -1.91 18.00 -26.56
C TRP A 368 -3.27 18.66 -26.76
N SER A 369 -3.25 19.85 -27.38
CA SER A 369 -4.44 20.54 -27.87
C SER A 369 -5.02 19.79 -29.08
N GLY A 370 -5.67 18.65 -28.83
CA GLY A 370 -6.05 17.67 -29.84
C GLY A 370 -7.31 16.87 -29.51
N CYS A 371 -8.37 17.53 -29.05
CA CYS A 371 -9.67 16.89 -28.83
C CYS A 371 -10.55 16.98 -30.11
N PRO A 372 -10.82 15.87 -30.82
CA PRO A 372 -11.63 15.88 -32.04
C PRO A 372 -13.12 16.02 -31.72
N ARG A 373 -13.63 17.25 -31.67
CA ARG A 373 -15.07 17.51 -31.54
C ARG A 373 -15.84 16.92 -32.73
N ARG A 374 -16.73 15.96 -32.48
CA ARG A 374 -17.79 15.60 -33.43
C ARG A 374 -18.89 16.67 -33.42
N TRP A 375 -19.35 17.00 -34.63
CA TRP A 375 -20.73 17.40 -34.94
C TRP A 375 -21.36 18.54 -34.13
N ALA A 376 -21.14 19.78 -34.60
CA ALA A 376 -22.10 20.87 -34.51
C ALA A 376 -22.01 21.72 -35.79
N THR A 377 -23.14 22.15 -36.36
CA THR A 377 -23.23 22.74 -37.71
C THR A 377 -23.53 24.24 -37.69
N ARG A 378 -22.88 25.02 -38.60
CA ARG A 378 -23.20 26.42 -38.98
C ARG A 378 -22.98 27.47 -37.85
N THR A 379 -22.69 28.76 -38.10
CA THR A 379 -22.31 29.54 -39.31
C THR A 379 -21.67 30.88 -38.87
N ALA A 380 -20.76 31.46 -39.67
CA ALA A 380 -20.36 32.89 -39.66
C ALA A 380 -19.69 33.45 -38.36
N SER A 381 -18.92 34.55 -38.36
CA SER A 381 -18.15 35.25 -39.40
C SER A 381 -17.08 36.17 -38.76
N SER A 382 -15.98 36.44 -39.48
CA SER A 382 -15.14 37.66 -39.46
C SER A 382 -14.36 38.15 -38.22
N ALA A 383 -13.19 38.75 -38.52
CA ALA A 383 -12.45 39.80 -37.79
C ALA A 383 -11.53 39.46 -36.58
N ARG A 384 -10.22 39.68 -36.80
CA ARG A 384 -9.21 40.21 -35.85
C ARG A 384 -9.12 41.76 -36.06
N PRO A 385 -8.42 42.60 -35.24
CA PRO A 385 -7.41 42.32 -34.19
C PRO A 385 -7.84 42.96 -32.81
N SER A 386 -7.07 43.60 -31.91
CA SER A 386 -5.65 44.03 -31.83
C SER A 386 -5.13 44.32 -30.40
N VAL A 387 -3.96 43.78 -30.08
CA VAL A 387 -2.78 44.45 -29.48
C VAL A 387 -2.93 45.33 -28.20
N SER A 388 -2.72 44.66 -27.05
CA SER A 388 -1.78 45.05 -25.96
C SER A 388 -2.12 46.06 -24.83
N ARG A 389 -1.53 45.70 -23.67
CA ARG A 389 -0.81 46.51 -22.65
C ARG A 389 -1.55 47.12 -21.44
N SER A 390 -0.81 47.05 -20.33
CA SER A 390 -0.89 47.82 -19.08
C SER A 390 -1.89 47.38 -17.98
N ALA A 391 -1.39 47.44 -16.74
CA ALA A 391 -2.07 47.28 -15.45
C ALA A 391 -1.81 48.60 -14.64
N PRO A 392 -2.06 48.75 -13.30
CA PRO A 392 -2.62 47.83 -12.30
C PRO A 392 -3.61 48.46 -11.25
N ALA A 393 -3.98 47.65 -10.24
CA ALA A 393 -4.31 48.02 -8.84
C ALA A 393 -5.68 48.67 -8.47
N ALA A 394 -5.94 48.70 -7.13
CA ALA A 394 -7.13 49.20 -6.39
C ALA A 394 -8.45 48.44 -6.64
N SER A 395 -9.14 47.81 -5.66
CA SER A 395 -9.76 48.28 -4.38
C SER A 395 -10.98 49.21 -4.62
N SER A 396 -12.12 49.12 -3.92
CA SER A 396 -12.58 48.32 -2.76
C SER A 396 -14.12 48.46 -2.56
N TRP A 397 -14.70 47.83 -1.51
CA TRP A 397 -16.12 47.90 -1.04
C TRP A 397 -17.17 47.19 -1.95
N ALA A 398 -18.24 46.50 -1.53
CA ALA A 398 -18.93 46.16 -0.27
C ALA A 398 -20.36 46.76 -0.11
N THR A 399 -21.39 45.94 -0.36
CA THR A 399 -22.79 45.93 0.15
C THR A 399 -23.43 44.61 -0.37
N THR A 400 -24.11 43.69 0.35
CA THR A 400 -25.18 43.67 1.38
C THR A 400 -26.63 43.74 0.86
N THR A 401 -27.22 42.56 0.62
CA THR A 401 -28.68 42.25 0.70
C THR A 401 -28.83 40.71 0.75
N SER A 402 -29.14 40.06 1.89
CA SER A 402 -30.43 39.96 2.61
C SER A 402 -31.38 38.86 2.05
N CYS A 403 -31.53 37.75 2.80
CA CYS A 403 -32.65 36.80 2.71
C CYS A 403 -33.98 37.47 3.11
N PRO A 404 -35.17 36.93 2.74
CA PRO A 404 -35.78 35.80 3.47
C PRO A 404 -36.56 34.77 2.59
N PRO A 405 -37.00 33.61 3.16
CA PRO A 405 -37.72 32.55 2.44
C PRO A 405 -39.25 32.62 2.59
N THR A 406 -39.98 31.74 1.87
CA THR A 406 -41.43 31.48 2.04
C THR A 406 -41.73 29.99 2.25
N ARG A 407 -42.89 29.67 2.84
CA ARG A 407 -43.18 28.37 3.49
C ARG A 407 -44.68 28.02 3.49
N SER A 408 -45.03 26.87 2.94
CA SER A 408 -46.30 26.12 3.09
C SER A 408 -46.05 24.69 2.57
N GLY A 409 -46.73 23.60 2.96
CA GLY A 409 -48.03 23.43 3.60
C GLY A 409 -49.02 22.80 2.59
N THR A 410 -49.74 21.70 2.84
CA THR A 410 -49.97 20.92 4.07
C THR A 410 -50.54 19.52 3.77
N THR A 411 -50.40 18.58 4.71
CA THR A 411 -51.28 17.41 5.01
C THR A 411 -51.68 16.40 3.92
N GLY A 412 -51.47 15.11 4.20
CA GLY A 412 -52.21 13.99 3.57
C GLY A 412 -51.72 12.63 4.07
N ALA A 413 -52.59 11.81 4.66
CA ALA A 413 -52.22 10.49 5.20
C ALA A 413 -53.35 9.46 5.10
N ARG A 414 -53.07 8.28 4.53
CA ARG A 414 -53.71 6.98 4.87
C ARG A 414 -53.20 5.81 3.99
N ALA A 415 -53.52 4.60 4.47
CA ALA A 415 -53.68 3.34 3.74
C ALA A 415 -52.44 2.63 3.18
N SER A 416 -51.98 1.68 3.99
CA SER A 416 -51.42 0.38 3.58
C SER A 416 -52.11 -0.29 2.40
N CYS A 417 -51.35 -1.06 1.61
CA CYS A 417 -51.83 -2.28 0.95
C CYS A 417 -50.76 -3.38 1.03
N SER A 418 -51.14 -4.56 1.48
CA SER A 418 -50.30 -5.75 1.57
C SER A 418 -50.88 -6.87 0.70
N SER A 419 -50.07 -7.44 -0.18
CA SER A 419 -50.43 -8.65 -0.93
C SER A 419 -49.18 -9.50 -1.19
N GLY A 420 -49.15 -10.70 -0.63
CA GLY A 420 -48.16 -11.71 -0.96
C GLY A 420 -48.85 -12.99 -1.42
N SER A 421 -48.18 -13.76 -2.28
CA SER A 421 -48.59 -15.09 -2.70
C SER A 421 -47.35 -15.98 -2.86
N ARG A 422 -47.54 -17.29 -2.68
CA ARG A 422 -46.48 -18.29 -2.49
C ARG A 422 -46.07 -18.94 -3.82
N LEU A 423 -44.85 -19.50 -3.84
CA LEU A 423 -44.45 -20.89 -4.18
C LEU A 423 -45.24 -21.66 -5.27
N PRO A 424 -44.60 -22.52 -6.07
CA PRO A 424 -43.77 -23.64 -5.57
C PRO A 424 -42.38 -23.29 -5.04
#